data_AF-A0A932NDF6-F1
#
_entry.id   AF-A0A932NDF6-F1
#
_cell.length_a   1.000
_cell.length_b   1.000
_cell.length_c   1.000
_cell.angle_alpha   90.00
_cell.angle_beta   90.00
_cell.angle_gamma   90.00
#
_symmetry.space_group_name_H-M   'P 1'
#
loop_
_entity.id
_entity.type
_entity.pdbx_description
1 polymer ?
#
loop_
_entity_poly.entity_id
_entity_poly.type
_entity_poly.pdbx_seq_one_letter_code
_entity_poly.pdbx_strand_id
1 'polypeptide(L)' 'MDIFTIFSEVYQALEQYMITKGIPPREICLPPALYTQLMEIQAEQASNSEFPCYFYLPSDYGDIPVSMDDQLPDNSITLK' A
#
# COMPACT_ATOMS: atom_id res chain seq x y z
N MET A 1 -10.96 0.87 -12.61
CA MET A 1 -10.11 -0.16 -12.00
C MET A 1 -10.85 -0.63 -10.76
N ASP A 2 -11.02 -1.94 -10.57
CA ASP A 2 -11.79 -2.45 -9.43
C ASP A 2 -10.95 -2.28 -8.14
N ILE A 3 -11.61 -2.02 -7.02
CA ILE A 3 -10.97 -1.79 -5.72
C ILE A 3 -10.14 -3.01 -5.29
N PHE A 4 -10.63 -4.22 -5.60
CA PHE A 4 -9.90 -5.46 -5.37
C PHE A 4 -8.61 -5.56 -6.21
N THR A 5 -8.56 -4.88 -7.36
CA THR A 5 -7.39 -4.89 -8.24
C THR A 5 -6.22 -4.17 -7.60
N ILE A 6 -6.46 -3.05 -6.90
CA ILE A 6 -5.38 -2.21 -6.34
C ILE A 6 -4.65 -2.93 -5.20
N PHE A 7 -5.39 -3.52 -4.25
CA PHE A 7 -4.75 -4.32 -3.20
C PHE A 7 -3.97 -5.49 -3.79
N SER A 8 -4.57 -6.19 -4.76
CA SER A 8 -3.91 -7.31 -5.43
C SER A 8 -2.59 -6.87 -6.10
N GLU A 9 -2.56 -5.70 -6.74
CA GLU A 9 -1.36 -5.16 -7.38
C GLU A 9 -0.27 -4.78 -6.35
N VAL A 10 -0.64 -4.18 -5.22
CA VAL A 10 0.32 -3.86 -4.16
C VAL A 10 0.91 -5.14 -3.56
N TYR A 11 0.08 -6.13 -3.24
CA TYR A 11 0.57 -7.43 -2.72
C TYR A 11 1.43 -8.16 -3.76
N GLN A 12 1.03 -8.14 -5.04
CA GLN A 12 1.82 -8.73 -6.12
C GLN A 12 3.18 -8.04 -6.28
N ALA A 13 3.23 -6.71 -6.17
CA ALA A 13 4.48 -5.96 -6.21
C ALA A 13 5.39 -6.34 -5.01
N LEU A 14 4.81 -6.49 -3.81
CA LEU A 14 5.53 -6.94 -2.61
C LEU A 14 6.16 -8.32 -2.80
N GLU A 15 5.38 -9.29 -3.30
CA GLU A 15 5.88 -10.64 -3.60
C GLU A 15 7.02 -10.61 -4.62
N GLN A 16 6.88 -9.83 -5.69
CA GLN A 16 7.93 -9.69 -6.70
C GLN A 16 9.20 -9.05 -6.13
N TYR A 17 9.06 -8.04 -5.26
CA TYR A 17 10.19 -7.41 -4.59
C TYR A 17 10.92 -8.41 -3.69
N MET A 18 10.18 -9.18 -2.90
CA MET A 18 10.72 -10.26 -2.06
C MET A 18 11.46 -11.31 -2.87
N ILE A 19 10.89 -11.77 -3.98
CA ILE A 19 11.54 -12.73 -4.89
C ILE A 19 12.85 -12.15 -5.45
N THR A 20 12.86 -10.86 -5.77
CA THR A 20 14.00 -10.20 -6.43
C THR A 20 15.11 -9.81 -5.45
N LYS A 21 14.76 -9.34 -4.26
CA LYS A 21 15.69 -8.76 -3.27
C LYS A 21 15.97 -9.69 -2.10
N GLY A 22 15.12 -10.68 -1.84
CA GLY A 22 15.21 -11.59 -0.71
C GLY A 22 14.88 -10.97 0.65
N ILE A 23 14.43 -9.71 0.67
CA ILE A 23 14.09 -8.96 1.88
C ILE A 23 12.83 -8.13 1.65
N PRO A 24 12.01 -7.90 2.70
CA PRO A 24 10.80 -7.11 2.55
C PRO A 24 11.14 -5.64 2.36
N PRO A 25 10.35 -4.91 1.58
CA PRO A 25 10.50 -3.48 1.49
C PRO A 25 10.18 -2.86 2.85
N ARG A 26 10.90 -1.78 3.16
CA ARG A 26 10.73 -0.99 4.38
C ARG A 26 9.57 -0.03 4.27
N GLU A 27 9.17 0.32 3.05
CA GLU A 27 8.12 1.30 2.78
C GLU A 27 7.48 1.04 1.41
N ILE A 28 6.17 1.24 1.33
CA ILE A 28 5.39 1.26 0.09
C ILE A 28 5.06 2.72 -0.23
N CYS A 29 5.55 3.24 -1.34
CA CYS A 29 5.22 4.58 -1.81
C CYS A 29 4.15 4.49 -2.90
N LEU A 30 3.07 5.24 -2.72
CA LEU A 30 1.93 5.28 -3.63
C LEU A 30 1.60 6.70 -4.05
N PRO A 31 1.12 6.91 -5.29
CA PRO A 31 0.61 8.20 -5.73
C PRO A 31 -0.63 8.60 -4.92
N PRO A 32 -0.94 9.91 -4.84
CA PRO A 32 -2.05 10.43 -4.04
C PRO A 32 -3.39 9.75 -4.33
N ALA A 33 -3.67 9.43 -5.60
CA ALA A 33 -4.90 8.76 -6.01
C ALA A 33 -5.04 7.36 -5.39
N LEU A 34 -4.00 6.51 -5.52
CA LEU A 34 -4.01 5.15 -4.97
C LEU A 34 -3.96 5.15 -3.45
N TYR A 35 -3.17 6.06 -2.85
CA TYR A 35 -3.08 6.20 -1.40
C TYR A 35 -4.45 6.56 -0.79
N THR A 36 -5.15 7.54 -1.37
CA THR A 36 -6.46 7.97 -0.89
C THR A 36 -7.49 6.85 -1.02
N GLN A 37 -7.51 6.13 -2.15
CA GLN A 37 -8.42 5.00 -2.36
C GLN A 37 -8.19 3.89 -1.32
N LEU A 38 -6.94 3.54 -1.04
CA LEU A 38 -6.59 2.55 -0.01
C LEU A 38 -7.02 2.99 1.40
N MET A 39 -6.85 4.27 1.71
CA MET A 39 -7.33 4.83 2.98
C MET A 39 -8.84 4.75 3.10
N GLU A 40 -9.59 5.10 2.05
CA GLU A 40 -11.06 5.02 2.03
C GLU A 40 -11.54 3.59 2.28
N ILE A 41 -10.91 2.59 1.64
CA ILE A 41 -11.29 1.19 1.81
C ILE A 41 -11.00 0.70 3.24
N GLN A 42 -9.84 1.06 3.81
CA GLN A 42 -9.57 0.73 5.20
C GLN A 42 -10.52 1.46 6.16
N ALA A 43 -10.92 2.69 5.87
CA ALA A 43 -11.89 3.43 6.66
C ALA A 43 -13.28 2.77 6.65
N GLU A 44 -13.71 2.29 5.49
CA GLU A 44 -14.96 1.52 5.36
C GLU A 44 -14.91 0.22 6.18
N GLN A 45 -13.75 -0.45 6.24
CA GLN A 45 -13.56 -1.66 7.05
C GLN A 45 -13.40 -1.36 8.55
N ALA A 46 -12.78 -0.24 8.90
CA ALA A 46 -12.57 0.25 10.25
C ALA A 46 -13.80 1.03 10.75
N SER A 47 -14.95 0.36 10.80
CA SER A 47 -16.28 0.94 11.07
C SER A 47 -16.43 1.83 12.33
N ASN A 48 -15.45 1.99 13.22
CA ASN A 48 -15.55 2.83 14.43
C ASN A 48 -14.21 3.28 15.04
N SER A 49 -13.09 3.24 14.31
CA SER A 49 -11.77 3.62 14.87
C SER A 49 -11.35 5.00 14.39
N GLU A 50 -10.71 5.77 15.28
CA GLU A 50 -9.99 7.00 14.90
C GLU A 50 -9.08 6.69 13.72
N PHE A 51 -9.17 7.50 12.65
CA PHE A 51 -8.34 7.36 11.46
C PHE A 51 -6.86 7.39 11.87
N PRO A 52 -6.08 6.32 11.64
CA PRO A 52 -4.69 6.32 12.01
C PRO A 52 -3.93 7.35 11.13
N CYS A 53 -3.14 8.22 11.76
CA CYS A 53 -2.24 9.15 11.05
C CYS A 53 -1.14 8.44 10.28
N TYR A 54 -0.96 7.13 10.49
CA TYR A 54 0.04 6.29 9.85
C TYR A 54 -0.65 5.07 9.23
N PHE A 55 -0.51 4.91 7.92
CA PHE A 55 -1.10 3.82 7.16
C PHE A 55 -0.08 2.68 7.05
N TYR A 56 -0.47 1.48 7.49
CA TYR A 56 0.35 0.28 7.39
C TYR A 56 -0.42 -0.80 6.63
N LEU A 57 0.28 -1.52 5.76
CA LEU A 57 -0.26 -2.67 5.07
C LEU A 57 0.23 -3.95 5.77
N PRO A 58 -0.67 -4.76 6.35
CA PRO A 58 -0.28 -6.03 6.93
C PRO A 58 0.14 -6.99 5.81
N SER A 59 1.28 -7.64 5.99
CA SER A 59 1.84 -8.64 5.07
C SER A 59 2.45 -9.81 5.83
N ASP A 60 2.75 -10.91 5.13
CA ASP A 60 3.47 -12.06 5.70
C ASP A 60 4.87 -11.72 6.21
N TYR A 61 5.39 -10.54 5.85
CA TYR A 61 6.71 -10.04 6.24
C TYR A 61 6.64 -9.00 7.37
N GLY A 62 5.45 -8.79 7.94
CA GLY A 62 5.16 -7.76 8.94
C GLY A 62 4.35 -6.59 8.37
N ASP A 63 4.03 -5.64 9.24
CA ASP A 63 3.31 -4.43 8.87
C ASP A 63 4.25 -3.45 8.17
N ILE A 64 4.02 -3.22 6.88
CA ILE A 64 4.86 -2.34 6.06
C ILE A 64 4.21 -0.95 6.01
N PRO A 65 4.92 0.13 6.40
CA PRO A 65 4.38 1.47 6.30
C PRO A 65 4.15 1.85 4.84
N VAL A 66 3.08 2.59 4.63
CA VAL A 66 2.68 3.08 3.32
C VAL A 66 2.66 4.59 3.36
N SER A 67 3.33 5.20 2.39
CA SER A 67 3.52 6.64 2.30
C SER A 67 3.00 7.16 0.97
N MET A 68 2.45 8.36 1.00
CA MET A 68 2.06 9.07 -0.22
C MET A 68 3.28 9.77 -0.84
N ASP A 69 3.47 9.60 -2.15
CA ASP A 69 4.50 10.25 -2.94
C ASP A 69 3.84 10.93 -4.15
N ASP A 70 3.80 12.26 -4.15
CA ASP A 70 3.15 13.09 -5.18
C ASP A 70 3.98 13.19 -6.49
N GLN A 71 5.20 12.67 -6.49
CA GLN A 71 6.05 12.60 -7.68
C GLN A 71 5.83 11.31 -8.48
N LEU A 72 5.09 10.34 -7.92
CA LEU A 72 4.79 9.08 -8.58
C LEU A 72 3.67 9.24 -9.62
N PRO A 73 3.81 8.61 -10.80
CA PRO A 73 2.71 8.46 -11.75
C PRO A 73 1.47 7.81 -11.10
N ASP A 74 0.28 8.21 -11.55
CA ASP A 74 -1.03 7.82 -10.97
C ASP A 74 -1.26 6.31 -10.77
N ASN A 75 -0.56 5.45 -11.53
CA ASN A 75 -0.68 3.98 -11.46
C ASN A 75 0.65 3.30 -11.10
N SER A 76 1.58 4.00 -10.47
CA SER A 76 2.88 3.43 -10.12
C SER A 76 2.95 3.07 -8.64
N ILE A 77 3.53 1.89 -8.35
CA ILE A 77 3.77 1.41 -7.00
C ILE A 77 5.28 1.33 -6.84
N THR A 78 5.84 2.03 -5.86
CA THR A 78 7.27 2.01 -5.58
C THR A 78 7.53 1.35 -4.23
N LEU A 79 8.46 0.40 -4.21
CA LEU A 79 8.85 -0.35 -3.01
C LEU A 79 10.30 -0.03 -2.69
N LYS A 80 10.57 0.42 -1.45
CA LYS A 80 11.91 0.81 -0.99
C LYS A 80 12.48 -0.21 -0.02
#